data_AF-A0A0W8IQT7-F1
#
_entry.id   AF-A0A0W8IQT7-F1
#
_cell.length_a   1.000
_cell.length_b   1.000
_cell.length_c   1.000
_cell.angle_alpha   90.00
_cell.angle_beta   90.00
_cell.angle_gamma   90.00
#
_symmetry.space_group_name_H-M   'P 1'
#
loop_
_entity.id
_entity.type
_entity.pdbx_description
1 polymer ?
#
loop_
_entity_poly.entity_id
_entity_poly.type
_entity_poly.pdbx_seq_one_letter_code
_entity_poly.pdbx_strand_id
1 'polypeptide(L)' 'MRGPAQDTWELLRLPPILTLIGMVTTISAVTWNRLSCCAGGANIGAGMLGLLGLTLLAGGALWGILTVVAGYLNL' A
#
# COMPACT_ATOMS: atom_id res chain seq x y z
N MET A 1 31.10 0.14 -1.13
CA MET A 1 30.17 0.08 0.01
C MET A 1 29.32 1.35 -0.08
N ARG A 2 28.02 1.24 -0.35
CA ARG A 2 27.14 2.41 -0.39
C ARG A 2 27.05 2.99 1.02
N GLY A 3 27.12 4.32 1.13
CA GLY A 3 27.12 4.99 2.43
C GLY A 3 25.78 4.78 3.15
N PRO A 4 25.75 4.79 4.50
CA PRO A 4 24.54 4.51 5.28
C PRO A 4 23.35 5.40 4.91
N ALA A 5 23.61 6.64 4.47
CA ALA A 5 22.57 7.55 3.99
C ALA A 5 21.83 7.04 2.74
N GLN A 6 22.50 6.30 1.85
CA GLN A 6 21.93 5.84 0.58
C GLN A 6 20.93 4.70 0.78
N ASP A 7 21.17 3.84 1.77
CA ASP A 7 20.23 2.77 2.15
C ASP A 7 19.00 3.35 2.87
N THR A 8 19.17 4.40 3.67
CA THR A 8 18.06 5.14 4.29
C THR A 8 17.14 5.77 3.24
N TRP A 9 17.70 6.29 2.14
CA TRP A 9 16.93 6.86 1.02
C TRP A 9 16.12 5.81 0.24
N GLU A 10 16.62 4.59 0.06
CA GLU A 10 15.86 3.49 -0.54
C GLU A 10 14.73 3.01 0.39
N LEU A 11 14.99 2.91 1.69
CA LEU A 11 13.98 2.62 2.72
C LEU A 11 12.88 3.70 2.80
N LEU A 12 13.22 4.96 2.52
CA LEU A 12 12.25 6.06 2.43
C LEU A 12 11.40 6.04 1.15
N ARG A 13 11.79 5.29 0.10
CA ARG A 13 11.06 5.19 -1.18
C ARG A 13 10.06 4.04 -1.24
N LEU A 14 10.24 3.01 -0.44
CA LEU A 14 9.28 1.89 -0.31
C LEU A 14 7.85 2.31 0.11
N PRO A 15 7.63 3.30 0.99
CA PRO A 15 6.30 3.66 1.49
C PRO A 15 5.37 4.28 0.44
N PRO A 16 5.81 5.28 -0.36
CA PRO A 16 4.99 5.79 -1.45
C PRO A 16 4.68 4.71 -2.48
N ILE A 17 5.60 3.77 -2.74
CA ILE A 17 5.37 2.66 -3.67
C ILE A 17 4.28 1.72 -3.14
N LEU A 18 4.36 1.31 -1.88
CA LEU A 18 3.35 0.44 -1.25
C LEU A 18 1.97 1.10 -1.21
N THR A 19 1.90 2.40 -0.92
CA THR A 19 0.64 3.15 -0.95
C THR A 19 0.08 3.28 -2.37
N LEU A 20 0.93 3.52 -3.37
CA LEU A 20 0.50 3.57 -4.78
C LEU A 20 -0.07 2.23 -5.24
N ILE A 21 0.63 1.13 -4.94
CA ILE A 21 0.17 -0.22 -5.27
C ILE A 21 -1.15 -0.48 -4.55
N GLY A 22 -1.23 -0.20 -3.24
CA GLY A 22 -2.47 -0.38 -2.48
C GLY A 22 -3.65 0.42 -3.03
N MET A 23 -3.43 1.66 -3.46
CA MET A 23 -4.46 2.49 -4.09
C MET A 23 -4.97 1.89 -5.40
N VAL A 24 -4.05 1.49 -6.29
CA VAL A 24 -4.38 0.87 -7.58
C VAL A 24 -5.12 -0.45 -7.37
N THR A 25 -4.66 -1.30 -6.45
CA THR A 25 -5.30 -2.57 -6.12
C THR A 25 -6.72 -2.36 -5.57
N THR A 26 -6.91 -1.38 -4.68
CA THR A 26 -8.23 -1.08 -4.11
C THR A 26 -9.21 -0.56 -5.17
N ILE A 27 -8.78 0.35 -6.04
CA ILE A 27 -9.61 0.89 -7.12
C ILE A 27 -9.97 -0.21 -8.12
N SER A 28 -9.01 -1.06 -8.46
CA SER A 28 -9.22 -2.20 -9.36
C SER A 28 -10.23 -3.19 -8.78
N ALA A 29 -10.14 -3.47 -7.48
CA ALA A 29 -11.09 -4.32 -6.76
C ALA A 29 -12.51 -3.77 -6.80
N VAL A 30 -12.69 -2.47 -6.51
CA VAL A 30 -14.00 -1.82 -6.57
C VAL A 30 -14.56 -1.83 -7.99
N THR A 31 -13.72 -1.53 -8.99
CA THR A 31 -14.11 -1.52 -10.40
C THR A 31 -14.54 -2.91 -10.86
N TRP A 32 -13.78 -3.95 -10.51
CA TRP A 32 -14.13 -5.35 -10.79
C TRP A 32 -15.46 -5.71 -10.11
N ASN A 33 -15.62 -5.42 -8.82
CA ASN A 33 -16.86 -5.71 -8.10
C ASN A 33 -18.10 -5.08 -8.77
N ARG A 34 -17.96 -3.86 -9.29
CA ARG A 34 -19.02 -3.16 -10.02
C ARG A 34 -19.31 -3.79 -11.39
N LEU A 35 -18.27 -4.08 -12.17
CA LEU A 35 -18.41 -4.66 -13.51
C LEU A 35 -18.98 -6.07 -13.48
N SER A 36 -18.63 -6.84 -12.44
CA SER A 36 -19.05 -8.23 -12.30
C SER A 36 -20.18 -8.43 -11.30
N CYS A 37 -20.87 -7.35 -10.90
CA CYS A 37 -22.00 -7.38 -9.97
C CYS A 37 -23.09 -8.41 -10.35
N CYS A 38 -23.23 -8.72 -11.63
CA CYS A 38 -24.21 -9.67 -12.15
C CYS A 38 -23.63 -11.06 -12.45
N ALA A 39 -22.32 -11.25 -12.31
CA ALA A 39 -21.63 -12.52 -12.51
C ALA A 39 -21.39 -13.18 -11.14
N GLY A 40 -22.13 -14.26 -10.84
CA GLY A 40 -22.00 -14.99 -9.58
C GLY A 40 -20.56 -15.43 -9.32
N GLY A 41 -20.00 -15.02 -8.17
CA GLY A 41 -18.65 -15.40 -7.72
C GLY A 41 -17.59 -14.31 -7.82
N ALA A 42 -17.78 -13.26 -8.62
CA ALA A 42 -16.79 -12.19 -8.77
C ALA A 42 -16.61 -11.33 -7.49
N ASN A 43 -17.62 -11.31 -6.63
CA ASN A 43 -17.61 -10.55 -5.38
C ASN A 43 -16.56 -11.05 -4.37
N ILE A 44 -16.23 -12.35 -4.40
CA ILE A 44 -15.22 -12.93 -3.47
C ILE A 44 -13.82 -12.53 -3.90
N GLY A 45 -13.49 -12.68 -5.20
CA GLY A 45 -12.20 -12.28 -5.75
C GLY A 45 -11.96 -10.76 -5.63
N ALA A 46 -12.98 -9.96 -5.92
CA ALA A 46 -12.93 -8.52 -5.72
C ALA A 46 -12.79 -8.15 -4.23
N GLY A 47 -13.46 -8.87 -3.33
CA GLY A 47 -13.30 -8.68 -1.89
C GLY A 47 -11.88 -8.94 -1.39
N MET A 48 -11.25 -10.04 -1.84
CA MET A 48 -9.86 -10.35 -1.48
C MET A 48 -8.86 -9.34 -2.03
N LEU A 49 -9.04 -8.89 -3.28
CA LEU A 49 -8.23 -7.81 -3.86
C LEU A 49 -8.43 -6.50 -3.10
N GLY A 50 -9.66 -6.18 -2.69
CA GLY A 50 -9.96 -5.01 -1.89
C GLY A 50 -9.24 -5.04 -0.53
N LEU A 51 -9.28 -6.18 0.16
CA LEU A 51 -8.56 -6.38 1.42
C LEU A 51 -7.05 -6.23 1.24
N LEU A 52 -6.47 -6.80 0.18
CA LEU A 52 -5.05 -6.65 -0.14
C LEU A 52 -4.67 -5.17 -0.40
N GLY A 53 -5.51 -4.44 -1.14
CA GLY A 53 -5.28 -3.03 -1.40
C GLY A 53 -5.31 -2.19 -0.11
N LEU A 54 -6.26 -2.47 0.78
CA LEU A 54 -6.39 -1.80 2.08
C LEU A 54 -5.22 -2.12 3.01
N THR A 55 -4.73 -3.36 3.05
CA THR A 55 -3.57 -3.71 3.89
C THR A 55 -2.29 -3.05 3.41
N LEU A 56 -2.09 -2.92 2.09
CA LEU A 56 -0.97 -2.18 1.52
C LEU A 56 -1.04 -0.68 1.83
N LEU A 57 -2.23 -0.08 1.74
CA LEU A 57 -2.46 1.31 2.15
C LEU A 57 -2.17 1.53 3.63
N ALA A 58 -2.68 0.66 4.50
CA ALA A 58 -2.43 0.72 5.93
C ALA A 58 -0.95 0.54 6.26
N GLY A 59 -0.26 -0.40 5.60
CA GLY A 59 1.17 -0.63 5.76
C GLY A 59 2.01 0.57 5.35
N GLY A 60 1.72 1.18 4.19
CA GLY A 60 2.42 2.40 3.76
C GLY A 60 2.11 3.61 4.66
N ALA A 61 0.88 3.74 5.17
CA ALA A 61 0.53 4.78 6.15
C ALA A 61 1.28 4.60 7.48
N LEU A 62 1.33 3.37 8.02
CA LEU A 62 2.09 3.05 9.24
C LEU A 62 3.58 3.35 9.07
N TRP A 63 4.13 3.06 7.90
CA TRP A 63 5.53 3.41 7.62
C TRP A 63 5.74 4.92 7.56
N GLY A 64 4.83 5.68 6.92
CA GLY A 64 4.89 7.15 6.92
C GLY A 64 4.84 7.74 8.34
N ILE A 65 4.07 7.13 9.25
CA ILE A 65 4.06 7.52 10.67
C ILE A 65 5.41 7.20 11.32
N LEU A 66 5.95 6.00 11.09
CA LEU A 66 7.25 5.61 11.62
C LEU A 66 8.38 6.53 11.17
N THR A 67 8.43 6.95 9.90
CA THR A 67 9.47 7.87 9.40
C THR A 67 9.35 9.25 10.04
N VAL A 68 8.13 9.76 10.20
CA VAL A 68 7.89 11.03 10.91
C VAL A 68 8.36 10.92 12.35
N VAL A 69 7.97 9.85 13.07
CA VAL A 69 8.35 9.63 14.48
C VAL A 69 9.87 9.47 14.62
N ALA A 70 10.53 8.69 13.76
CA ALA A 70 11.99 8.53 13.77
C ALA A 70 12.70 9.87 13.55
N GLY A 71 12.24 10.67 12.58
CA GLY A 71 12.79 12.01 12.33
C GLY A 71 12.60 12.97 13.51
N TYR A 72 11.46 12.91 14.22
CA TYR A 72 11.24 13.68 15.44
C TYR A 72 12.14 13.25 16.60
N LEU A 73 12.51 11.97 16.68
CA LEU A 73 13.32 11.41 17.76
C LEU A 73 14.84 11.58 17.56
N ASN A 74 15.30 12.18 16.44
CA ASN A 74 16.74 12.28 16.09
C ASN A 74 17.50 10.94 16.19
N LEU A 75 16.85 9.84 15.79
CA LEU A 75 17.51 8.58 15.48
C LEU A 75 18.10 8.63 14.07
#